data_AF-A0A4V1ZHN2-F1
#
_entry.id   AF-A0A4V1ZHN2-F1
#
_cell.length_a   1.000
_cell.length_b   1.000
_cell.length_c   1.000
_cell.angle_alpha   90.00
_cell.angle_beta   90.00
_cell.angle_gamma   90.00
#
_symmetry.space_group_name_H-M   'P 1'
#
loop_
_entity.id
_entity.type
_entity.pdbx_description
1 polymer ?
#
loop_
_entity_poly.entity_id
_entity_poly.type
_entity_poly.pdbx_seq_one_letter_code
_entity_poly.pdbx_strand_id
1 'polypeptide(L)'
;MRNDDVLAQLGAVNPVSEADLSPVDAGALVALREGITMTGRQLPLAHSSRRRIGRRGVTGAIVTVALLGGGAAFAAHQLGYVGGGGAADGITCLTHWVGNNDGFADSTGGPPLTADPVADCQQYQALSGRPPIDDPVAFRAGNPMVFVAPRDQVPADATLFPAVTPRDEVLFELDASTVDMVDGLGSSCLAADDANVFAQAELDRLGLTDWSVTNKAPGTRPPPPVNGEPEGPWICATAFVDPDQLALVVTPNNRDDIETHNGHGTDPFVFELRDSLRIGIADKCVNLGEAKAVATSALGDAHHWPLTAIEDPAASCTRVDMAVGGSIEITLRGPSTTTP
;
A
#
# COMPACT_ATOMS: atom_id res chain seq x y z
N MET A 1 -19.35 -1.18 39.15
CA MET A 1 -19.07 -2.41 38.40
C MET A 1 -17.57 -2.57 38.31
N ARG A 2 -17.03 -3.71 38.75
CA ARG A 2 -15.60 -4.03 38.60
C ARG A 2 -15.36 -4.48 37.15
N ASN A 3 -14.17 -4.18 36.60
CA ASN A 3 -13.82 -4.52 35.22
C ASN A 3 -14.00 -6.02 34.89
N ASP A 4 -13.91 -6.89 35.90
CA ASP A 4 -14.07 -8.34 35.76
C ASP A 4 -15.49 -8.75 35.33
N ASP A 5 -16.50 -7.95 35.68
CA ASP A 5 -17.92 -8.24 35.41
C ASP A 5 -18.29 -7.94 33.94
N VAL A 6 -17.59 -6.95 33.34
CA VAL A 6 -17.79 -6.57 31.93
C VAL A 6 -17.15 -7.59 30.99
N LEU A 7 -15.97 -8.11 31.34
CA LEU A 7 -15.31 -9.15 30.56
C LEU A 7 -16.07 -10.49 30.63
N ALA A 8 -16.63 -10.83 31.80
CA ALA A 8 -17.49 -12.00 31.95
C ALA A 8 -18.77 -11.90 31.13
N GLN A 9 -19.41 -10.72 31.10
CA GLN A 9 -20.59 -10.49 30.26
C GLN A 9 -20.27 -10.53 28.77
N LEU A 10 -19.15 -9.97 28.32
CA LEU A 10 -18.71 -10.04 26.93
C LEU A 10 -18.37 -11.48 26.49
N GLY A 11 -17.77 -12.29 27.38
CA GLY A 11 -17.52 -13.70 27.13
C GLY A 11 -18.81 -14.52 26.96
N ALA A 12 -19.89 -14.16 27.65
CA ALA A 12 -21.16 -14.87 27.60
C ALA A 12 -21.99 -14.60 26.33
N VAL A 13 -21.71 -13.52 25.59
CA VAL A 13 -22.36 -13.19 24.30
C VAL A 13 -21.47 -13.47 23.09
N ASN A 14 -20.27 -14.03 23.29
CA ASN A 14 -19.37 -14.34 22.18
C ASN A 14 -19.96 -15.49 21.34
N PRO A 15 -20.32 -15.27 20.06
CA PRO A 15 -20.97 -16.29 19.23
C PRO A 15 -20.04 -17.42 18.79
N VAL A 16 -18.74 -17.34 19.10
CA VAL A 16 -17.73 -18.33 18.73
C VAL A 16 -17.16 -18.96 20.00
N SER A 17 -17.30 -20.28 20.14
CA SER A 17 -16.77 -21.00 21.29
C SER A 17 -15.26 -21.26 21.14
N GLU A 18 -14.52 -21.40 22.25
CA GLU A 18 -13.09 -21.80 22.18
C GLU A 18 -12.88 -23.14 21.45
N ALA A 19 -13.91 -23.99 21.41
CA ALA A 19 -13.91 -25.24 20.66
C ALA A 19 -13.94 -25.00 19.13
N ASP A 20 -14.55 -23.91 18.66
CA ASP A 20 -14.59 -23.56 17.23
C ASP A 20 -13.25 -22.96 16.75
N LEU A 21 -12.42 -22.48 17.69
CA LEU A 21 -11.11 -21.90 17.42
C LEU A 21 -9.96 -22.89 17.57
N SER A 22 -10.21 -24.13 18.01
CA SER A 22 -9.17 -25.16 18.16
C SER A 22 -8.41 -25.55 16.87
N PRO A 23 -8.95 -25.36 15.65
CA PRO A 23 -8.17 -25.57 14.42
C PRO A 23 -7.20 -24.42 14.10
N VAL A 24 -7.38 -23.26 14.72
CA VAL A 24 -6.55 -22.07 14.48
C VAL A 24 -5.34 -22.13 15.41
N ASP A 25 -4.15 -21.91 14.84
CA ASP A 25 -2.92 -21.91 15.62
C ASP A 25 -3.01 -20.92 16.80
N ALA A 26 -2.55 -21.36 17.98
CA ALA A 26 -2.61 -20.57 19.19
C ALA A 26 -1.77 -19.29 19.09
N GLY A 27 -0.68 -19.31 18.30
CA GLY A 27 0.14 -18.14 17.99
C GLY A 27 -0.59 -17.13 17.10
N ALA A 28 -1.34 -17.60 16.09
CA ALA A 28 -2.17 -16.75 15.24
C ALA A 28 -3.31 -16.08 16.02
N LEU A 29 -3.94 -16.77 16.99
CA LEU A 29 -4.96 -16.19 17.86
C LEU A 29 -4.39 -15.13 18.83
N VAL A 30 -3.14 -15.30 19.28
CA VAL A 30 -2.44 -14.30 20.10
C VAL A 30 -2.13 -13.07 19.26
N ALA A 31 -1.59 -13.24 18.05
CA ALA A 31 -1.33 -12.13 17.12
C ALA A 31 -2.61 -11.37 16.74
N LEU A 32 -3.72 -12.07 16.50
CA LEU A 32 -5.04 -11.47 16.25
C LEU A 32 -5.58 -10.73 17.49
N ARG A 33 -5.46 -11.31 18.70
CA ARG A 33 -5.89 -10.62 19.94
C ARG A 33 -5.07 -9.37 20.20
N GLU A 34 -3.76 -9.43 20.03
CA GLU A 34 -2.88 -8.28 20.20
C GLU A 34 -3.21 -7.19 19.17
N GLY A 35 -3.40 -7.55 17.90
CA GLY A 35 -3.82 -6.62 16.84
C GLY A 35 -5.20 -5.98 17.07
N ILE A 36 -6.19 -6.74 17.57
CA ILE A 36 -7.53 -6.23 17.88
C ILE A 36 -7.52 -5.32 19.12
N THR A 37 -6.72 -5.63 20.15
CA THR A 37 -6.64 -4.77 21.34
C THR A 37 -6.00 -3.40 21.09
N MET A 38 -5.29 -3.23 19.96
CA MET A 38 -4.75 -1.93 19.55
C MET A 38 -5.79 -0.97 18.95
N THR A 39 -6.99 -1.44 18.60
CA THR A 39 -8.04 -0.60 17.97
C THR A 39 -9.22 -0.24 18.89
N GLY A 40 -9.21 -0.65 20.16
CA GLY A 40 -10.37 -0.48 21.01
C GLY A 40 -10.06 -0.11 22.45
N ARG A 41 -9.87 1.19 22.74
CA ARG A 41 -10.30 1.83 24.00
C ARG A 41 -10.11 3.35 23.96
N GLN A 42 -11.21 4.08 23.78
CA GLN A 42 -11.58 5.24 24.62
C GLN A 42 -12.90 5.87 24.17
N LEU A 43 -13.97 5.64 24.94
CA LEU A 43 -14.97 6.65 25.29
C LEU A 43 -15.36 6.40 26.76
N PRO A 44 -15.39 7.44 27.61
CA PRO A 44 -16.57 8.30 27.64
C PRO A 44 -16.26 9.80 27.68
N LEU A 45 -17.04 10.58 26.92
CA LEU A 45 -17.12 12.03 27.06
C LEU A 45 -18.34 12.41 27.90
N ALA A 46 -18.10 13.09 29.00
CA ALA A 46 -19.06 14.01 29.61
C ALA A 46 -18.30 15.22 30.14
N HIS A 47 -18.54 16.40 29.56
CA HIS A 47 -19.14 17.55 30.25
C HIS A 47 -19.41 18.71 29.28
N SER A 48 -20.49 19.41 29.60
CA SER A 48 -21.15 20.48 28.87
C SER A 48 -20.36 21.79 28.75
N SER A 49 -20.51 22.49 27.62
CA SER A 49 -20.87 23.92 27.67
C SER A 49 -21.58 24.38 26.38
N ARG A 50 -22.68 25.11 26.57
CA ARG A 50 -23.44 25.82 25.53
C ARG A 50 -22.62 27.00 24.99
N ARG A 51 -22.58 27.20 23.67
CA ARG A 51 -22.74 28.54 23.05
C ARG A 51 -22.91 28.53 21.52
N ARG A 52 -24.09 29.03 21.11
CA ARG A 52 -24.48 29.80 19.91
C ARG A 52 -23.98 29.43 18.51
N ILE A 53 -25.00 29.08 17.71
CA ILE A 53 -25.16 29.13 16.25
C ILE A 53 -24.45 30.32 15.57
N GLY A 54 -23.66 30.00 14.54
CA GLY A 54 -23.17 30.92 13.51
C GLY A 54 -22.93 30.15 12.21
N ARG A 55 -23.68 30.50 11.17
CA ARG A 55 -23.70 29.89 9.83
C ARG A 55 -22.38 30.09 9.06
N ARG A 56 -22.08 29.10 8.20
CA ARG A 56 -21.20 29.06 7.01
C ARG A 56 -19.85 28.37 7.21
N GLY A 57 -19.62 27.35 6.40
CA GLY A 57 -18.35 26.64 6.24
C GLY A 57 -18.55 25.14 6.11
N VAL A 58 -18.94 24.67 4.93
CA VAL A 58 -18.78 23.26 4.57
C VAL A 58 -17.32 23.10 4.16
N THR A 59 -16.50 22.61 5.07
CA THR A 59 -15.18 22.06 4.75
C THR A 59 -15.28 20.56 4.90
N GLY A 60 -15.31 19.86 3.77
CA GLY A 60 -15.19 18.41 3.72
C GLY A 60 -13.77 18.04 4.16
N ALA A 61 -13.66 17.39 5.32
CA ALA A 61 -12.43 16.74 5.72
C ALA A 61 -12.35 15.40 4.98
N ILE A 62 -11.60 15.36 3.88
CA ILE A 62 -11.17 14.11 3.27
C ILE A 62 -9.99 13.62 4.12
N VAL A 63 -10.25 12.60 4.93
CA VAL A 63 -9.24 11.88 5.71
C VAL A 63 -8.82 10.68 4.88
N THR A 64 -7.76 10.84 4.08
CA THR A 64 -7.02 9.73 3.50
C THR A 64 -5.93 9.36 4.51
N VAL A 65 -6.04 8.17 5.10
CA VAL A 65 -5.03 7.66 6.04
C VAL A 65 -3.90 7.08 5.19
N ALA A 66 -2.80 7.80 5.08
CA ALA A 66 -1.54 7.23 4.63
C ALA A 66 -1.05 6.28 5.73
N LEU A 67 -1.40 5.00 5.62
CA LEU A 67 -0.91 3.94 6.51
C LEU A 67 0.52 3.54 6.12
N LEU A 68 1.47 4.47 6.29
CA LEU A 68 2.89 4.12 6.42
C LEU A 68 3.18 3.76 7.89
N GLY A 69 2.38 2.85 8.43
CA GLY A 69 2.50 2.34 9.79
C GLY A 69 2.49 0.83 9.74
N GLY A 70 3.68 0.22 9.73
CA GLY A 70 3.96 -1.20 9.51
C GLY A 70 3.42 -2.21 10.53
N GLY A 71 2.22 -2.01 11.09
CA GLY A 71 1.61 -2.91 12.06
C GLY A 71 0.53 -3.85 11.51
N ALA A 72 -0.23 -3.43 10.49
CA ALA A 72 -1.39 -4.22 10.01
C ALA A 72 -1.03 -5.26 8.93
N ALA A 73 0.12 -5.13 8.30
CA ALA A 73 0.43 -5.83 7.06
C ALA A 73 1.15 -7.18 7.26
N PHE A 74 1.75 -7.41 8.44
CA PHE A 74 2.51 -8.63 8.75
C PHE A 74 1.62 -9.89 8.91
N ALA A 75 0.33 -9.74 9.23
CA ALA A 75 -0.55 -10.89 9.48
C ALA A 75 -1.06 -11.60 8.19
N ALA A 76 -0.91 -11.00 7.01
CA ALA A 76 -1.29 -11.61 5.73
C ALA A 76 -0.16 -12.45 5.07
N HIS A 77 1.02 -12.49 5.70
CA HIS A 77 2.29 -12.87 5.10
C HIS A 77 2.47 -14.37 4.74
N GLN A 78 1.64 -15.30 5.23
CA GLN A 78 1.88 -16.74 5.02
C GLN A 78 0.93 -17.48 4.05
N LEU A 79 -0.11 -16.83 3.50
CA LEU A 79 -1.12 -17.50 2.65
C LEU A 79 -1.34 -16.84 1.26
N GLY A 80 -0.67 -15.72 0.97
CA GLY A 80 -1.12 -14.75 -0.04
C GLY A 80 -1.06 -15.16 -1.51
N TYR A 81 -0.22 -16.12 -1.90
CA TYR A 81 -0.17 -16.54 -3.31
C TYR A 81 -1.25 -17.55 -3.69
N VAL A 82 -1.72 -18.35 -2.71
CA VAL A 82 -2.64 -19.46 -2.95
C VAL A 82 -3.72 -19.44 -1.85
N GLY A 83 -4.74 -18.61 -2.04
CA GLY A 83 -5.98 -18.70 -1.28
C GLY A 83 -6.25 -17.62 -0.21
N GLY A 84 -5.79 -16.39 -0.43
CA GLY A 84 -6.19 -15.25 0.40
C GLY A 84 -6.17 -13.97 -0.40
N GLY A 85 -7.35 -13.43 -0.70
CA GLY A 85 -7.53 -12.19 -1.47
C GLY A 85 -6.69 -11.02 -0.92
N GLY A 86 -6.50 -10.01 -1.77
CA GLY A 86 -5.72 -8.82 -1.43
C GLY A 86 -6.13 -8.26 -0.06
N ALA A 87 -5.13 -7.86 0.74
CA ALA A 87 -5.36 -7.07 1.95
C ALA A 87 -6.15 -5.79 1.63
N ALA A 88 -6.45 -4.94 2.62
CA ALA A 88 -7.25 -3.72 2.43
C ALA A 88 -6.80 -2.85 1.23
N ASP A 89 -5.52 -2.92 0.84
CA ASP A 89 -4.94 -2.12 -0.24
C ASP A 89 -4.64 -2.93 -1.53
N GLY A 90 -5.09 -4.19 -1.61
CA GLY A 90 -4.80 -5.10 -2.73
C GLY A 90 -5.99 -5.37 -3.67
N ILE A 91 -5.69 -6.12 -4.72
CA ILE A 91 -6.65 -6.59 -5.74
C ILE A 91 -6.97 -8.06 -5.47
N THR A 92 -8.25 -8.40 -5.48
CA THR A 92 -8.72 -9.79 -5.38
C THR A 92 -9.22 -10.29 -6.74
N CYS A 93 -8.63 -11.37 -7.22
CA CYS A 93 -8.84 -11.94 -8.55
C CYS A 93 -9.64 -13.24 -8.46
N LEU A 94 -10.77 -13.30 -9.15
CA LEU A 94 -11.74 -14.38 -9.03
C LEU A 94 -12.08 -14.90 -10.43
N THR A 95 -11.94 -16.22 -10.65
CA THR A 95 -12.51 -16.87 -11.84
C THR A 95 -14.02 -17.05 -11.70
N HIS A 96 -14.53 -17.07 -10.47
CA HIS A 96 -15.95 -17.11 -10.13
C HIS A 96 -16.24 -16.23 -8.91
N TRP A 97 -17.27 -15.39 -8.99
CA TRP A 97 -17.76 -14.62 -7.85
C TRP A 97 -18.68 -15.48 -6.99
N VAL A 98 -18.26 -15.74 -5.74
CA VAL A 98 -18.96 -16.61 -4.79
C VAL A 98 -19.46 -15.81 -3.58
N GLY A 99 -20.03 -14.63 -3.83
CA GLY A 99 -20.58 -13.77 -2.78
C GLY A 99 -19.56 -13.43 -1.67
N ASN A 100 -20.05 -12.90 -0.55
CA ASN A 100 -19.17 -12.21 0.41
C ASN A 100 -18.41 -13.13 1.40
N ASN A 101 -18.69 -14.44 1.48
CA ASN A 101 -18.18 -15.25 2.61
C ASN A 101 -17.45 -16.55 2.24
N ASP A 102 -17.71 -17.19 1.10
CA ASP A 102 -17.19 -18.53 0.79
C ASP A 102 -16.14 -18.54 -0.35
N GLY A 103 -15.92 -17.39 -1.01
CA GLY A 103 -15.19 -17.31 -2.28
C GLY A 103 -13.69 -17.02 -2.23
N PHE A 104 -13.13 -16.74 -1.05
CA PHE A 104 -11.73 -16.29 -0.97
C PHE A 104 -10.70 -17.44 -1.06
N ALA A 105 -11.09 -18.67 -0.73
CA ALA A 105 -10.18 -19.82 -0.72
C ALA A 105 -9.62 -20.16 -2.13
N ASP A 106 -10.36 -19.80 -3.18
CA ASP A 106 -9.96 -20.01 -4.58
C ASP A 106 -9.55 -18.71 -5.32
N SER A 107 -9.44 -17.61 -4.58
CA SER A 107 -8.97 -16.34 -5.13
C SER A 107 -7.44 -16.30 -5.28
N THR A 108 -6.99 -15.54 -6.26
CA THR A 108 -5.62 -15.01 -6.33
C THR A 108 -5.67 -13.51 -6.08
N GLY A 109 -4.51 -12.87 -6.02
CA GLY A 109 -4.45 -11.44 -5.81
C GLY A 109 -3.13 -11.01 -5.20
N GLY A 110 -3.06 -9.72 -4.91
CA GLY A 110 -1.87 -9.09 -4.36
C GLY A 110 -1.98 -7.57 -4.44
N PRO A 111 -0.87 -6.87 -4.19
CA PRO A 111 -0.80 -5.43 -4.45
C PRO A 111 -1.08 -5.09 -5.94
N PRO A 112 -1.49 -3.86 -6.26
CA PRO A 112 -1.55 -3.44 -7.65
C PRO A 112 -0.16 -3.49 -8.30
N LEU A 113 -0.08 -4.03 -9.51
CA LEU A 113 1.15 -4.08 -10.32
C LEU A 113 1.19 -2.94 -11.34
N THR A 114 0.02 -2.53 -11.82
CA THR A 114 -0.18 -1.44 -12.79
C THR A 114 -1.41 -0.62 -12.41
N ALA A 115 -1.80 0.35 -13.26
CA ALA A 115 -3.07 1.04 -13.10
C ALA A 115 -4.27 0.22 -13.59
N ASP A 116 -4.05 -0.99 -14.13
CA ASP A 116 -5.08 -1.88 -14.66
C ASP A 116 -5.27 -3.14 -13.80
N PRO A 117 -6.26 -3.12 -12.87
CA PRO A 117 -6.56 -4.29 -12.06
C PRO A 117 -6.89 -5.53 -12.87
N VAL A 118 -7.49 -5.39 -14.06
CA VAL A 118 -7.80 -6.52 -14.92
C VAL A 118 -6.53 -7.14 -15.44
N ALA A 119 -5.59 -6.34 -15.96
CA ALA A 119 -4.30 -6.83 -16.42
C ALA A 119 -3.51 -7.50 -15.29
N ASP A 120 -3.47 -6.86 -14.12
CA ASP A 120 -2.81 -7.39 -12.92
C ASP A 120 -3.38 -8.73 -12.51
N CYS A 121 -4.71 -8.88 -12.51
CA CYS A 121 -5.34 -10.14 -12.19
C CYS A 121 -5.05 -11.24 -13.21
N GLN A 122 -4.97 -10.92 -14.50
CA GLN A 122 -4.55 -11.91 -15.49
C GLN A 122 -3.10 -12.35 -15.26
N GLN A 123 -2.22 -11.42 -14.88
CA GLN A 123 -0.85 -11.75 -14.49
C GLN A 123 -0.82 -12.64 -13.24
N TYR A 124 -1.62 -12.34 -12.21
CA TYR A 124 -1.72 -13.18 -11.02
C TYR A 124 -2.24 -14.59 -11.33
N GLN A 125 -3.23 -14.74 -12.21
CA GLN A 125 -3.68 -16.06 -12.65
C GLN A 125 -2.57 -16.83 -13.37
N ALA A 126 -1.87 -16.18 -14.30
CA ALA A 126 -0.79 -16.80 -15.07
C ALA A 126 0.37 -17.26 -14.17
N LEU A 127 0.79 -16.39 -13.25
CA LEU A 127 1.80 -16.72 -12.25
C LEU A 127 1.34 -17.94 -11.44
N SER A 128 0.10 -17.93 -10.94
CA SER A 128 -0.44 -18.97 -10.06
C SER A 128 -0.83 -20.27 -10.78
N GLY A 129 -0.59 -20.38 -12.09
CA GLY A 129 -0.98 -21.53 -12.90
C GLY A 129 -2.49 -21.74 -12.99
N ARG A 130 -3.28 -20.67 -12.79
CA ARG A 130 -4.74 -20.69 -12.86
C ARG A 130 -5.24 -20.26 -14.26
N PRO A 131 -6.45 -20.66 -14.66
CA PRO A 131 -7.07 -20.17 -15.88
C PRO A 131 -7.24 -18.65 -15.86
N PRO A 132 -7.17 -17.98 -17.02
CA PRO A 132 -7.51 -16.56 -17.12
C PRO A 132 -8.98 -16.33 -16.71
N ILE A 133 -9.27 -15.12 -16.24
CA ILE A 133 -10.65 -14.72 -15.94
C ILE A 133 -11.35 -14.38 -17.26
N ASP A 134 -12.48 -15.03 -17.56
CA ASP A 134 -13.27 -14.78 -18.77
C ASP A 134 -14.13 -13.50 -18.62
N ASP A 135 -14.17 -12.66 -19.67
CA ASP A 135 -14.81 -11.33 -19.68
C ASP A 135 -14.62 -10.55 -18.36
N PRO A 136 -13.36 -10.29 -17.97
CA PRO A 136 -13.06 -9.72 -16.67
C PRO A 136 -13.50 -8.26 -16.59
N VAL A 137 -13.94 -7.86 -15.40
CA VAL A 137 -14.18 -6.45 -15.08
C VAL A 137 -13.74 -6.16 -13.65
N ALA A 138 -13.11 -5.00 -13.47
CA ALA A 138 -12.74 -4.49 -12.16
C ALA A 138 -13.91 -3.73 -11.53
N PHE A 139 -14.15 -3.96 -10.24
CA PHE A 139 -15.19 -3.28 -9.48
C PHE A 139 -14.83 -3.16 -8.01
N ARG A 140 -15.50 -2.23 -7.33
CA ARG A 140 -15.46 -2.08 -5.88
C ARG A 140 -16.74 -2.66 -5.28
N ALA A 141 -16.58 -3.59 -4.35
CA ALA A 141 -17.67 -4.15 -3.54
C ALA A 141 -17.30 -4.01 -2.06
N GLY A 142 -18.13 -3.30 -1.29
CA GLY A 142 -17.75 -2.87 0.05
C GLY A 142 -16.72 -1.73 0.04
N ASN A 143 -16.05 -1.51 1.17
CA ASN A 143 -15.03 -0.47 1.33
C ASN A 143 -13.83 -1.05 2.08
N PRO A 144 -12.57 -0.95 1.60
CA PRO A 144 -12.07 -0.34 0.35
C PRO A 144 -11.70 -1.33 -0.80
N MET A 145 -12.03 -2.62 -0.68
CA MET A 145 -11.51 -3.69 -1.54
C MET A 145 -11.82 -3.57 -3.05
N VAL A 146 -10.83 -3.90 -3.88
CA VAL A 146 -10.94 -4.00 -5.35
C VAL A 146 -11.02 -5.46 -5.76
N PHE A 147 -11.97 -5.77 -6.64
CA PHE A 147 -12.19 -7.12 -7.17
C PHE A 147 -12.13 -7.13 -8.69
N VAL A 148 -11.66 -8.24 -9.24
CA VAL A 148 -11.82 -8.58 -10.65
C VAL A 148 -12.49 -9.94 -10.75
N ALA A 149 -13.61 -9.99 -11.45
CA ALA A 149 -14.38 -11.21 -11.69
C ALA A 149 -15.03 -11.16 -13.09
N PRO A 150 -15.63 -12.26 -13.57
CA PRO A 150 -16.42 -12.25 -14.79
C PRO A 150 -17.58 -11.24 -14.71
N ARG A 151 -17.78 -10.49 -15.79
CA ARG A 151 -18.76 -9.40 -15.87
C ARG A 151 -20.18 -9.80 -15.52
N ASP A 152 -20.58 -11.02 -15.87
CA ASP A 152 -21.92 -11.55 -15.62
C ASP A 152 -22.17 -11.93 -14.16
N GLN A 153 -21.13 -11.89 -13.32
CA GLN A 153 -21.20 -12.27 -11.90
C GLN A 153 -20.97 -11.09 -10.94
N VAL A 154 -20.75 -9.89 -11.47
CA VAL A 154 -20.57 -8.68 -10.64
C VAL A 154 -21.86 -8.36 -9.88
N PRO A 155 -21.79 -8.09 -8.56
CA PRO A 155 -22.95 -7.64 -7.78
C PRO A 155 -23.61 -6.40 -8.39
N ALA A 156 -24.94 -6.35 -8.39
CA ALA A 156 -25.69 -5.24 -8.98
C ALA A 156 -25.46 -3.89 -8.26
N ASP A 157 -25.02 -3.92 -7.00
CA ASP A 157 -24.69 -2.75 -6.17
C ASP A 157 -23.20 -2.37 -6.21
N ALA A 158 -22.38 -3.10 -6.97
CA ALA A 158 -20.96 -2.80 -7.12
C ALA A 158 -20.73 -1.54 -7.97
N THR A 159 -19.65 -0.82 -7.66
CA THR A 159 -19.17 0.29 -8.48
C THR A 159 -18.12 -0.24 -9.45
N LEU A 160 -18.44 -0.27 -10.74
CA LEU A 160 -17.46 -0.65 -11.77
C LEU A 160 -16.37 0.42 -11.88
N PHE A 161 -15.13 -0.03 -12.06
CA PHE A 161 -14.06 0.89 -12.45
C PHE A 161 -14.24 1.30 -13.92
N PRO A 162 -13.90 2.56 -14.27
CA PRO A 162 -13.82 2.96 -15.65
C PRO A 162 -12.71 2.19 -16.38
N ALA A 163 -12.73 2.23 -17.71
CA ALA A 163 -11.61 1.73 -18.50
C ALA A 163 -10.35 2.56 -18.18
N VAL A 164 -9.22 1.86 -18.03
CA VAL A 164 -7.93 2.46 -17.74
C VAL A 164 -7.49 3.33 -18.91
N THR A 165 -6.98 4.51 -18.58
CA THR A 165 -6.45 5.47 -19.53
C THR A 165 -4.93 5.56 -19.37
N PRO A 166 -4.19 6.05 -20.39
CA PRO A 166 -2.77 6.32 -20.25
C PRO A 166 -2.44 7.29 -19.10
N ARG A 167 -3.39 8.14 -18.70
CA ARG A 167 -3.21 9.03 -17.54
C ARG A 167 -3.17 8.25 -16.23
N ASP A 168 -3.95 7.18 -16.09
CA ASP A 168 -3.98 6.40 -14.86
C ASP A 168 -2.63 5.69 -14.63
N GLU A 169 -2.00 5.18 -15.68
CA GLU A 169 -0.63 4.62 -15.63
C GLU A 169 0.42 5.66 -15.19
N VAL A 170 0.30 6.89 -15.68
CA VAL A 170 1.18 7.99 -15.26
C VAL A 170 0.98 8.34 -13.79
N LEU A 171 -0.27 8.33 -13.30
CA LEU A 171 -0.55 8.59 -11.89
C LEU A 171 -0.13 7.45 -10.97
N PHE A 172 -0.22 6.21 -11.44
CA PHE A 172 0.29 5.05 -10.73
C PHE A 172 1.82 5.12 -10.60
N GLU A 173 2.53 5.49 -11.67
CA GLU A 173 3.97 5.73 -11.62
C GLU A 173 4.34 6.87 -10.67
N LEU A 174 3.59 7.98 -10.68
CA LEU A 174 3.80 9.09 -9.75
C LEU A 174 3.62 8.64 -8.29
N ASP A 175 2.59 7.84 -7.99
CA ASP A 175 2.34 7.35 -6.63
C ASP A 175 3.48 6.44 -6.16
N ALA A 176 3.92 5.50 -7.01
CA ALA A 176 5.05 4.62 -6.74
C ALA A 176 6.33 5.42 -6.41
N SER A 177 6.64 6.48 -7.16
CA SER A 177 7.83 7.31 -6.92
C SER A 177 7.79 8.07 -5.58
N THR A 178 6.60 8.30 -5.00
CA THR A 178 6.50 8.96 -3.67
C THR A 178 6.87 8.04 -2.51
N VAL A 179 6.71 6.73 -2.70
CA VAL A 179 6.99 5.71 -1.68
C VAL A 179 8.26 4.91 -1.97
N ASP A 180 8.87 5.09 -3.15
CA ASP A 180 10.07 4.38 -3.55
C ASP A 180 11.23 4.59 -2.58
N MET A 181 11.73 3.48 -2.04
CA MET A 181 12.87 3.41 -1.13
C MET A 181 14.23 3.44 -1.85
N VAL A 182 14.31 3.21 -3.17
CA VAL A 182 15.58 3.12 -3.89
C VAL A 182 16.16 4.49 -4.20
N ASP A 183 15.49 5.31 -5.01
CA ASP A 183 15.97 6.63 -5.42
C ASP A 183 14.86 7.71 -5.48
N GLY A 184 13.63 7.35 -5.16
CA GLY A 184 12.47 8.23 -5.07
C GLY A 184 12.36 8.97 -3.73
N LEU A 185 11.19 9.54 -3.46
CA LEU A 185 10.99 10.38 -2.26
C LEU A 185 11.12 9.55 -0.98
N GLY A 186 10.74 8.27 -0.99
CA GLY A 186 10.88 7.34 0.14
C GLY A 186 12.32 7.01 0.54
N SER A 187 13.28 7.23 -0.36
CA SER A 187 14.67 6.76 -0.23
C SER A 187 15.54 7.57 0.74
N SER A 188 15.13 8.78 1.10
CA SER A 188 15.94 9.75 1.86
C SER A 188 15.10 10.60 2.81
N CYS A 189 15.69 11.07 3.91
CA CYS A 189 15.03 12.04 4.77
C CYS A 189 15.10 13.47 4.18
N LEU A 190 14.15 13.80 3.31
CA LEU A 190 14.06 15.13 2.69
C LEU A 190 13.36 16.13 3.60
N ALA A 191 13.91 17.34 3.68
CA ALA A 191 13.19 18.49 4.21
C ALA A 191 12.10 18.94 3.23
N ALA A 192 11.18 19.80 3.68
CA ALA A 192 10.06 20.26 2.86
C ALA A 192 10.50 20.88 1.53
N ASP A 193 11.54 21.73 1.53
CA ASP A 193 12.00 22.42 0.32
C ASP A 193 12.56 21.42 -0.71
N ASP A 194 13.39 20.46 -0.26
CA ASP A 194 13.95 19.42 -1.13
C ASP A 194 12.86 18.46 -1.65
N ALA A 195 11.87 18.12 -0.80
CA ALA A 195 10.73 17.31 -1.20
C ALA A 195 9.85 18.02 -2.24
N ASN A 196 9.69 19.35 -2.15
CA ASN A 196 9.00 20.13 -3.18
C ASN A 196 9.77 20.14 -4.51
N VAL A 197 11.11 20.22 -4.47
CA VAL A 197 11.95 20.13 -5.66
C VAL A 197 11.82 18.75 -6.32
N PHE A 198 11.90 17.68 -5.54
CA PHE A 198 11.68 16.31 -6.03
C PHE A 198 10.27 16.18 -6.65
N ALA A 199 9.24 16.61 -5.92
CA ALA A 199 7.85 16.54 -6.36
C ALA A 199 7.65 17.25 -7.71
N GLN A 200 8.21 18.44 -7.89
CA GLN A 200 8.12 19.16 -9.14
C GLN A 200 8.85 18.43 -10.28
N ALA A 201 10.04 17.89 -10.01
CA ALA A 201 10.81 17.14 -11.00
C ALA A 201 10.04 15.91 -11.50
N GLU A 202 9.32 15.20 -10.63
CA GLU A 202 8.49 14.05 -11.02
C GLU A 202 7.28 14.47 -11.86
N LEU A 203 6.59 15.58 -11.50
CA LEU A 203 5.51 16.11 -12.34
C LEU A 203 6.01 16.51 -13.74
N ASP A 204 7.16 17.18 -13.82
CA ASP A 204 7.77 17.59 -15.08
C ASP A 204 8.19 16.37 -15.92
N ARG A 205 8.81 15.37 -15.29
CA ARG A 205 9.25 14.12 -15.92
C ARG A 205 8.08 13.34 -16.53
N LEU A 206 6.96 13.30 -15.83
CA LEU A 206 5.74 12.60 -16.25
C LEU A 206 4.85 13.44 -17.18
N GLY A 207 5.23 14.68 -17.50
CA GLY A 207 4.47 15.56 -18.38
C GLY A 207 3.14 16.04 -17.78
N LEU A 208 3.01 16.02 -16.45
CA LEU A 208 1.82 16.42 -15.70
C LEU A 208 1.74 17.95 -15.55
N THR A 209 1.74 18.66 -16.68
CA THR A 209 1.80 20.14 -16.73
C THR A 209 0.55 20.86 -16.19
N ASP A 210 -0.56 20.14 -16.04
CA ASP A 210 -1.80 20.62 -15.40
C ASP A 210 -1.82 20.36 -13.88
N TRP A 211 -0.78 19.73 -13.32
CA TRP A 211 -0.65 19.44 -11.90
C TRP A 211 0.18 20.50 -11.18
N SER A 212 0.04 20.55 -9.85
CA SER A 212 0.82 21.45 -9.00
C SER A 212 1.38 20.74 -7.77
N VAL A 213 2.49 21.25 -7.25
CA VAL A 213 2.97 20.85 -5.93
C VAL A 213 2.30 21.73 -4.87
N THR A 214 1.68 21.12 -3.86
CA THR A 214 1.03 21.85 -2.76
C THR A 214 1.59 21.41 -1.42
N ASN A 215 1.63 22.32 -0.46
CA ASN A 215 2.10 22.02 0.89
C ASN A 215 0.92 21.95 1.87
N LYS A 216 0.85 20.86 2.64
CA LYS A 216 -0.02 20.78 3.82
C LYS A 216 0.69 21.32 5.07
N ALA A 217 -0.10 21.59 6.10
CA ALA A 217 0.46 21.89 7.42
C ALA A 217 1.33 20.71 7.89
N PRO A 218 2.41 20.96 8.65
CA PRO A 218 3.26 19.90 9.16
C PRO A 218 2.49 18.82 9.93
N GLY A 219 2.99 17.59 9.92
CA GLY A 219 2.51 16.53 10.80
C GLY A 219 2.50 17.01 12.25
N THR A 220 1.34 16.99 12.91
CA THR A 220 1.18 17.55 14.27
C THR A 220 1.28 16.51 15.38
N ARG A 221 1.39 15.22 15.02
CA ARG A 221 1.34 14.13 15.97
C ARG A 221 2.38 13.08 15.63
N PRO A 222 3.49 12.97 16.37
CA PRO A 222 4.34 11.80 16.27
C PRO A 222 3.54 10.52 16.57
N PRO A 223 3.93 9.36 16.02
CA PRO A 223 3.26 8.11 16.28
C PRO A 223 3.43 7.79 17.76
N PRO A 224 2.49 7.06 18.39
CA PRO A 224 2.70 6.58 19.75
C PRO A 224 4.01 5.76 19.81
N PRO A 225 4.74 5.83 20.93
CA PRO A 225 6.05 5.21 21.02
C PRO A 225 5.91 3.70 20.87
N VAL A 226 6.62 3.13 19.92
CA VAL A 226 6.73 1.68 19.76
C VAL A 226 7.83 1.22 20.74
N ASN A 227 7.51 0.25 21.60
CA ASN A 227 8.46 -0.37 22.54
C ASN A 227 9.12 0.57 23.59
N GLY A 228 8.51 1.72 23.88
CA GLY A 228 8.98 2.61 24.96
C GLY A 228 10.25 3.40 24.66
N GLU A 229 10.69 3.44 23.40
CA GLU A 229 11.73 4.37 22.97
C GLU A 229 11.20 5.81 22.96
N PRO A 230 12.03 6.81 23.33
CA PRO A 230 11.63 8.21 23.28
C PRO A 230 11.26 8.61 21.85
N GLU A 231 10.09 9.24 21.69
CA GLU A 231 9.62 9.77 20.40
C GLU A 231 10.64 10.77 19.83
N GLY A 232 11.27 10.42 18.71
CA GLY A 232 11.97 11.38 17.87
C GLY A 232 10.95 12.30 17.18
N PRO A 233 11.28 13.56 16.91
CA PRO A 233 10.42 14.39 16.07
C PRO A 233 10.41 13.81 14.65
N TRP A 234 9.24 13.80 14.01
CA TRP A 234 9.16 13.65 12.56
C TRP A 234 9.92 14.80 11.90
N ILE A 235 10.98 14.47 11.18
CA ILE A 235 11.87 15.45 10.54
C ILE A 235 11.81 15.40 9.02
N CYS A 236 11.31 14.30 8.44
CA CYS A 236 11.27 14.15 7.00
C CYS A 236 9.87 14.45 6.45
N ALA A 237 9.82 14.97 5.23
CA ALA A 237 8.59 15.18 4.50
C ALA A 237 8.07 13.88 3.87
N THR A 238 6.75 13.81 3.69
CA THR A 238 6.08 12.80 2.85
C THR A 238 5.41 13.49 1.67
N ALA A 239 5.15 12.77 0.59
CA ALA A 239 4.25 13.23 -0.47
C ALA A 239 3.17 12.18 -0.74
N PHE A 240 2.03 12.60 -1.25
CA PHE A 240 0.99 11.70 -1.77
C PHE A 240 0.26 12.36 -2.94
N VAL A 241 -0.24 11.54 -3.86
CA VAL A 241 -0.97 12.00 -5.05
C VAL A 241 -2.41 12.35 -4.67
N ASP A 242 -2.89 13.53 -5.05
CA ASP A 242 -4.28 13.97 -4.92
C ASP A 242 -4.88 14.23 -6.32
N PRO A 243 -5.48 13.19 -6.96
CA PRO A 243 -6.07 13.32 -8.29
C PRO A 243 -7.27 14.26 -8.36
N ASP A 244 -7.99 14.46 -7.25
CA ASP A 244 -9.15 15.36 -7.23
C ASP A 244 -8.71 16.83 -7.31
N GLN A 245 -7.56 17.16 -6.73
CA GLN A 245 -6.96 18.50 -6.76
C GLN A 245 -5.93 18.70 -7.86
N LEU A 246 -5.59 17.64 -8.61
CA LEU A 246 -4.47 17.63 -9.56
C LEU A 246 -3.19 18.11 -8.87
N ALA A 247 -2.90 17.54 -7.71
CA ALA A 247 -1.79 17.98 -6.88
C ALA A 247 -0.94 16.82 -6.36
N LEU A 248 0.37 17.04 -6.32
CA LEU A 248 1.27 16.27 -5.48
C LEU A 248 1.43 17.01 -4.15
N VAL A 249 0.94 16.42 -3.07
CA VAL A 249 0.82 17.11 -1.78
C VAL A 249 1.97 16.74 -0.86
N VAL A 250 2.86 17.69 -0.62
CA VAL A 250 3.99 17.57 0.32
C VAL A 250 3.51 17.92 1.74
N THR A 251 3.80 17.03 2.69
CA THR A 251 3.54 17.26 4.11
C THR A 251 4.86 17.26 4.87
N PRO A 252 5.32 18.42 5.35
CA PRO A 252 6.56 18.52 6.13
C PRO A 252 6.46 17.77 7.45
N ASN A 253 7.60 17.28 7.97
CA ASN A 253 7.71 16.70 9.31
C ASN A 253 6.61 15.66 9.58
N ASN A 254 6.44 14.72 8.64
CA ASN A 254 5.32 13.77 8.65
C ASN A 254 5.76 12.31 8.60
N ARG A 255 7.07 12.04 8.66
CA ARG A 255 7.62 10.71 8.87
C ARG A 255 8.97 10.77 9.58
N ASP A 256 9.36 9.63 10.12
CA ASP A 256 10.71 9.36 10.61
C ASP A 256 11.68 9.15 9.44
N ASP A 257 12.98 9.26 9.73
CA ASP A 257 14.02 8.90 8.79
C ASP A 257 14.00 7.38 8.57
N ILE A 258 13.92 6.94 7.32
CA ILE A 258 13.85 5.51 6.99
C ILE A 258 15.07 4.75 7.50
N GLU A 259 16.23 5.42 7.58
CA GLU A 259 17.46 4.80 8.09
C GLU A 259 17.40 4.45 9.58
N THR A 260 16.53 5.10 10.38
CA THR A 260 16.38 4.74 11.80
C THR A 260 15.72 3.38 12.00
N HIS A 261 15.06 2.86 10.97
CA HIS A 261 14.43 1.54 10.99
C HIS A 261 15.41 0.41 10.63
N ASN A 262 16.61 0.76 10.13
CA ASN A 262 17.63 -0.22 9.79
C ASN A 262 18.17 -0.87 11.08
N GLY A 263 17.89 -2.17 11.26
CA GLY A 263 18.20 -2.89 12.49
C GLY A 263 17.20 -2.69 13.63
N HIS A 264 16.10 -1.94 13.41
CA HIS A 264 15.06 -1.64 14.40
C HIS A 264 13.67 -2.04 13.88
N GLY A 265 13.29 -3.30 14.07
CA GLY A 265 11.94 -3.80 13.77
C GLY A 265 11.63 -4.03 12.28
N THR A 266 12.53 -3.62 11.37
CA THR A 266 12.48 -3.97 9.95
C THR A 266 13.52 -5.05 9.65
N ASP A 267 13.17 -6.01 8.78
CA ASP A 267 14.10 -7.06 8.35
C ASP A 267 15.31 -6.43 7.63
N PRO A 268 16.56 -6.71 8.04
CA PRO A 268 17.76 -6.21 7.37
C PRO A 268 17.78 -6.48 5.86
N PHE A 269 17.15 -7.57 5.41
CA PHE A 269 17.04 -7.92 3.99
C PHE A 269 16.41 -6.78 3.16
N VAL A 270 15.46 -6.03 3.71
CA VAL A 270 14.82 -4.90 3.00
C VAL A 270 15.85 -3.84 2.61
N PHE A 271 16.76 -3.50 3.51
CA PHE A 271 17.80 -2.50 3.26
C PHE A 271 18.89 -3.04 2.33
N GLU A 272 19.27 -4.31 2.48
CA GLU A 272 20.22 -4.98 1.56
C GLU A 272 19.68 -5.04 0.13
N LEU A 273 18.38 -5.32 -0.04
CA LEU A 273 17.68 -5.32 -1.32
C LEU A 273 17.67 -3.91 -1.92
N ARG A 274 17.20 -2.90 -1.16
CA ARG A 274 17.20 -1.50 -1.59
C ARG A 274 18.57 -1.06 -2.10
N ASP A 275 19.62 -1.32 -1.32
CA ASP A 275 20.99 -0.91 -1.66
C ASP A 275 21.48 -1.65 -2.92
N SER A 276 21.11 -2.93 -3.08
CA SER A 276 21.43 -3.71 -4.28
C SER A 276 20.74 -3.16 -5.54
N LEU A 277 19.47 -2.75 -5.43
CA LEU A 277 18.72 -2.13 -6.52
C LEU A 277 19.31 -0.77 -6.88
N ARG A 278 19.66 0.06 -5.89
CA ARG A 278 20.30 1.37 -6.11
C ARG A 278 21.61 1.24 -6.87
N ILE A 279 22.53 0.43 -6.34
CA ILE A 279 23.89 0.26 -6.90
C ILE A 279 23.84 -0.45 -8.26
N GLY A 280 22.89 -1.37 -8.43
CA GLY A 280 22.80 -2.22 -9.62
C GLY A 280 22.01 -1.60 -10.77
N ILE A 281 21.05 -0.72 -10.49
CA ILE A 281 20.09 -0.19 -11.47
C ILE A 281 20.16 1.33 -11.53
N ALA A 282 19.76 2.02 -10.46
CA ALA A 282 19.63 3.48 -10.42
C ALA A 282 20.96 4.19 -10.75
N ASP A 283 22.06 3.74 -10.15
CA ASP A 283 23.39 4.36 -10.32
C ASP A 283 24.07 4.02 -11.66
N LYS A 284 23.60 2.99 -12.37
CA LYS A 284 24.30 2.41 -13.54
C LYS A 284 23.65 2.69 -14.89
N CYS A 285 22.42 3.20 -14.92
CA CYS A 285 21.66 3.44 -16.15
C CYS A 285 21.63 2.19 -17.06
N VAL A 286 20.93 1.15 -16.63
CA VAL A 286 20.85 -0.13 -17.35
C VAL A 286 19.55 -0.26 -18.15
N ASN A 287 19.49 -1.20 -19.11
CA ASN A 287 18.25 -1.53 -19.82
C ASN A 287 17.34 -2.43 -18.97
N LEU A 288 16.08 -2.59 -19.39
CA LEU A 288 15.06 -3.29 -18.60
C LEU A 288 15.42 -4.76 -18.36
N GLY A 289 16.08 -5.41 -19.32
CA GLY A 289 16.52 -6.81 -19.19
C GLY A 289 17.61 -6.98 -18.13
N GLU A 290 18.59 -6.09 -18.11
CA GLU A 290 19.66 -6.07 -17.10
C GLU A 290 19.12 -5.69 -15.71
N ALA A 291 18.26 -4.67 -15.63
CA ALA A 291 17.58 -4.30 -14.38
C ALA A 291 16.79 -5.49 -13.80
N LYS A 292 16.07 -6.23 -14.66
CA LYS A 292 15.34 -7.43 -14.26
C LYS A 292 16.26 -8.50 -13.69
N ALA A 293 17.41 -8.72 -14.30
CA ALA A 293 18.40 -9.68 -13.80
C ALA A 293 18.97 -9.27 -12.43
N VAL A 294 19.27 -7.97 -12.24
CA VAL A 294 19.71 -7.43 -10.95
C VAL A 294 18.64 -7.62 -9.88
N ALA A 295 17.40 -7.18 -10.14
CA ALA A 295 16.32 -7.28 -9.18
C ALA A 295 16.00 -8.73 -8.82
N THR A 296 15.96 -9.65 -9.80
CA THR A 296 15.75 -11.08 -9.56
C THR A 296 16.87 -11.67 -8.70
N SER A 297 18.12 -11.32 -8.99
CA SER A 297 19.26 -11.80 -8.21
C SER A 297 19.28 -11.26 -6.78
N ALA A 298 18.86 -10.00 -6.58
CA ALA A 298 18.82 -9.36 -5.27
C ALA A 298 17.66 -9.88 -4.40
N LEU A 299 16.49 -10.12 -5.01
CA LEU A 299 15.33 -10.73 -4.35
C LEU A 299 15.62 -12.15 -3.87
N GLY A 300 16.35 -12.94 -4.67
CA GLY A 300 16.63 -14.34 -4.38
C GLY A 300 15.37 -15.21 -4.26
N ASP A 301 15.52 -16.39 -3.66
CA ASP A 301 14.43 -17.37 -3.51
C ASP A 301 13.47 -17.05 -2.34
N ALA A 302 13.83 -16.09 -1.49
CA ALA A 302 13.08 -15.76 -0.28
C ALA A 302 11.79 -14.98 -0.58
N HIS A 303 11.65 -14.46 -1.79
CA HIS A 303 10.58 -13.56 -2.16
C HIS A 303 9.58 -14.19 -3.13
N HIS A 304 8.29 -14.09 -2.80
CA HIS A 304 7.20 -14.66 -3.59
C HIS A 304 6.40 -13.62 -4.37
N TRP A 305 6.64 -12.32 -4.18
CA TRP A 305 5.90 -11.28 -4.89
C TRP A 305 6.48 -11.01 -6.28
N PRO A 306 5.62 -10.74 -7.27
CA PRO A 306 6.05 -10.54 -8.64
C PRO A 306 6.89 -9.27 -8.80
N LEU A 307 7.96 -9.40 -9.58
CA LEU A 307 8.70 -8.28 -10.15
C LEU A 307 7.94 -7.76 -11.37
N THR A 308 7.47 -6.52 -11.32
CA THR A 308 6.80 -5.88 -12.44
C THR A 308 7.85 -5.24 -13.35
N ALA A 309 7.78 -5.50 -14.65
CA ALA A 309 8.70 -4.94 -15.64
C ALA A 309 7.90 -4.34 -16.80
N ILE A 310 8.00 -3.02 -16.98
CA ILE A 310 7.23 -2.23 -17.94
C ILE A 310 8.21 -1.63 -18.95
N GLU A 311 8.00 -1.92 -20.24
CA GLU A 311 8.80 -1.31 -21.30
C GLU A 311 8.42 0.15 -21.48
N ASP A 312 9.39 1.04 -21.29
CA ASP A 312 9.31 2.46 -21.57
C ASP A 312 10.36 2.82 -22.62
N PRO A 313 10.01 2.84 -23.91
CA PRO A 313 10.95 3.13 -24.98
C PRO A 313 11.37 4.61 -25.03
N ALA A 314 10.70 5.49 -24.28
CA ALA A 314 11.07 6.91 -24.20
C ALA A 314 12.12 7.17 -23.12
N ALA A 315 12.29 6.25 -22.15
CA ALA A 315 13.32 6.35 -21.13
C ALA A 315 14.71 6.01 -21.70
N SER A 316 15.73 6.74 -21.23
CA SER A 316 17.14 6.46 -21.54
C SER A 316 17.71 5.31 -20.71
N CYS A 317 17.21 5.15 -19.49
CA CYS A 317 17.65 4.20 -18.48
C CYS A 317 16.44 3.54 -17.81
N THR A 318 16.63 2.40 -17.17
CA THR A 318 15.61 1.79 -16.31
C THR A 318 15.59 2.45 -14.95
N ARG A 319 14.40 2.86 -14.51
CA ARG A 319 14.07 3.25 -13.13
C ARG A 319 13.59 2.03 -12.36
N VAL A 320 13.79 2.06 -11.05
CA VAL A 320 13.32 1.01 -10.13
C VAL A 320 12.60 1.67 -8.97
N ASP A 321 11.33 1.30 -8.80
CA ASP A 321 10.54 1.70 -7.64
C ASP A 321 10.40 0.49 -6.72
N MET A 322 10.84 0.61 -5.47
CA MET A 322 10.66 -0.38 -4.41
C MET A 322 9.77 0.20 -3.31
N ALA A 323 8.55 -0.31 -3.20
CA ALA A 323 7.65 -0.01 -2.10
C ALA A 323 7.68 -1.15 -1.07
N VAL A 324 7.66 -0.79 0.22
CA VAL A 324 7.67 -1.75 1.33
C VAL A 324 6.47 -1.50 2.23
N GLY A 325 5.63 -2.53 2.36
CA GLY A 325 4.47 -2.55 3.24
C GLY A 325 4.27 -3.95 3.84
N GLY A 326 3.13 -4.59 3.54
CA GLY A 326 2.94 -6.02 3.83
C GLY A 326 3.71 -6.96 2.90
N SER A 327 4.17 -6.40 1.80
CA SER A 327 4.93 -7.01 0.71
C SER A 327 6.06 -6.07 0.32
N ILE A 328 7.08 -6.60 -0.37
CA ILE A 328 8.00 -5.76 -1.14
C ILE A 328 7.52 -5.80 -2.58
N GLU A 329 7.24 -4.63 -3.12
CA GLU A 329 6.82 -4.45 -4.50
C GLU A 329 7.96 -3.80 -5.25
N ILE A 330 8.39 -4.41 -6.35
CA ILE A 330 9.43 -3.86 -7.22
C ILE A 330 8.84 -3.67 -8.60
N THR A 331 8.86 -2.42 -9.06
CA THR A 331 8.49 -2.04 -10.41
C THR A 331 9.72 -1.53 -11.14
N LEU A 332 10.00 -2.12 -12.29
CA LEU A 332 11.06 -1.71 -13.21
C LEU A 332 10.43 -1.07 -14.43
N ARG A 333 10.86 0.14 -14.78
CA ARG A 333 10.37 0.85 -15.96
C ARG A 333 11.53 1.40 -16.77
N GLY A 334 11.67 0.95 -18.01
CA GLY A 334 12.83 1.34 -18.82
C GLY A 334 12.82 0.78 -20.23
N PRO A 335 13.79 1.17 -21.07
CA PRO A 335 13.86 0.72 -22.45
C PRO A 335 14.35 -0.72 -22.54
N SER A 336 13.92 -1.45 -23.56
CA SER A 336 14.45 -2.78 -23.87
C SER A 336 15.93 -2.77 -24.26
N THR A 337 16.43 -1.63 -24.77
CA THR A 337 17.85 -1.38 -25.06
C THR A 337 18.24 0.01 -24.57
N THR A 338 19.41 0.15 -23.93
CA THR A 338 19.92 1.46 -23.53
C THR A 338 20.24 2.31 -24.77
N THR A 339 19.75 3.55 -24.79
CA THR A 339 20.15 4.54 -25.80
C THR A 339 21.26 5.41 -25.18
N PRO A 340 22.45 5.46 -25.79
CA PRO A 340 23.59 6.21 -25.25
C PRO A 340 23.40 7.72 -25.26
#